data_AF-A0A818WWF0-F1
#
_entry.id   AF-A0A818WWF0-F1
#
_cell.length_a   1.000
_cell.length_b   1.000
_cell.length_c   1.000
_cell.angle_alpha   90.00
_cell.angle_beta   90.00
_cell.angle_gamma   90.00
#
_symmetry.space_group_name_H-M   'P 1'
#
loop_
_entity.id
_entity.type
_entity.pdbx_description
1 polymer ?
#
loop_
_entity_poly.entity_id
_entity_poly.type
_entity_poly.pdbx_seq_one_letter_code
_entity_poly.pdbx_strand_id
1 'polypeptide(L)'
;MRDENKCPQDEVSFEINDMSINQLPTNYPLLIIHYDRKQLPKDTEERYCDCPSYMKLDDLTRSYFTVTENFLGEISLLIKPIINDEKRQSIFSRSTTRKIFSLLNSQYINHEGRSKVLEATRSLGEHICIDCIRHYQNPQLLKDNLEAAIRLPKGHFPEPAMQEKVLKTILLFLKRCHSITSGEDLVESMAQLVQRKDPYGILSSVHDIVHLLSIAPCCFQMVEQADSSSSIKLKPEFQNYESIRREYDSRIIKMTMSNGFCLSAEQWSYLFYRNMQHEFEMASIYQKLHTAQSFTTATELFYNMAKHAQDDPQTVEHLKGYFQLLSNIDLEKDASQWYQYTGALSLLKKVLNFLINLHK
;
A
#
# COMPACT_ATOMS: atom_id res chain seq x y z
N MET A 1 4.63 -11.25 39.45
CA MET A 1 5.89 -10.54 39.13
C MET A 1 5.84 -10.26 37.64
N ARG A 2 5.97 -9.01 37.18
CA ARG A 2 6.11 -8.76 35.74
C ARG A 2 7.49 -9.27 35.35
N ASP A 3 7.54 -10.04 34.28
CA ASP A 3 8.79 -10.54 33.73
C ASP A 3 9.57 -9.33 33.20
N GLU A 4 10.61 -8.89 33.91
CA GLU A 4 11.43 -7.72 33.53
C GLU A 4 12.11 -7.90 32.17
N ASN A 5 12.14 -9.15 31.68
CA ASN A 5 12.70 -9.55 30.41
C ASN A 5 11.69 -9.55 29.26
N LYS A 6 10.49 -8.98 29.42
CA LYS A 6 9.50 -8.88 28.32
C LYS A 6 8.99 -7.46 28.13
N CYS A 7 8.78 -7.09 26.87
CA CYS A 7 8.10 -5.86 26.56
C CYS A 7 6.64 -5.93 27.04
N PRO A 8 6.15 -4.95 27.82
CA PRO A 8 4.80 -4.99 28.39
C PRO A 8 3.68 -4.77 27.37
N GLN A 9 4.00 -4.43 26.11
CA GLN A 9 3.01 -4.13 25.07
C GLN A 9 2.73 -5.32 24.16
N ASP A 10 3.78 -6.06 23.78
CA ASP A 10 3.71 -7.17 22.82
C ASP A 10 4.25 -8.48 23.40
N GLU A 11 4.63 -8.50 24.68
CA GLU A 11 5.15 -9.65 25.43
C GLU A 11 6.40 -10.30 24.81
N VAL A 12 7.05 -9.60 23.87
CA VAL A 12 8.28 -10.05 23.22
C VAL A 12 9.39 -10.06 24.26
N SER A 13 10.04 -11.22 24.43
CA SER A 13 11.20 -11.36 25.30
C SER A 13 12.36 -10.50 24.79
N PHE A 14 12.97 -9.72 25.68
CA PHE A 14 14.28 -9.07 25.48
C PHE A 14 15.43 -10.09 25.40
N GLU A 15 15.14 -11.39 25.46
CA GLU A 15 16.05 -12.52 25.21
C GLU A 15 16.49 -12.55 23.73
N ILE A 16 17.17 -11.49 23.29
CA ILE A 16 17.82 -11.40 22.00
C ILE A 16 19.30 -11.17 22.31
N ASN A 17 20.05 -12.27 22.42
CA ASN A 17 21.49 -12.33 22.72
C ASN A 17 21.93 -11.87 24.13
N ASP A 18 21.21 -12.22 25.20
CA ASP A 18 21.63 -11.94 26.60
C ASP A 18 21.81 -10.44 26.94
N MET A 19 21.15 -9.53 26.21
CA MET A 19 21.30 -8.08 26.42
C MET A 19 20.10 -7.45 27.12
N SER A 20 20.32 -6.95 28.35
CA SER A 20 19.37 -6.09 29.05
C SER A 20 19.14 -4.78 28.30
N ILE A 21 17.98 -4.13 28.48
CA ILE A 21 17.66 -2.81 27.91
C ILE A 21 18.74 -1.76 28.18
N ASN A 22 19.41 -1.84 29.33
CA ASN A 22 20.50 -0.94 29.73
C ASN A 22 21.78 -1.11 28.89
N GLN A 23 21.86 -2.18 28.09
CA GLN A 23 22.99 -2.48 27.22
C GLN A 23 22.76 -2.00 25.78
N LEU A 24 21.54 -1.57 25.44
CA LEU A 24 21.17 -1.11 24.10
C LEU A 24 21.58 0.36 23.87
N PRO A 25 21.90 0.74 22.62
CA PRO A 25 22.24 2.11 22.30
C PRO A 25 20.99 2.99 22.37
N THR A 26 21.18 4.21 22.86
CA THR A 26 20.14 5.25 22.80
C THR A 26 19.84 5.59 21.34
N ASN A 27 18.56 5.79 21.00
CA ASN A 27 18.16 6.09 19.63
C ASN A 27 18.45 7.56 19.26
N TYR A 28 19.66 7.82 18.80
CA TYR A 28 20.11 9.16 18.41
C TYR A 28 19.29 9.81 17.28
N PRO A 29 18.87 9.10 16.21
CA PRO A 29 17.97 9.69 15.21
C PRO A 29 16.73 10.35 15.83
N LEU A 30 16.08 9.70 16.79
CA LEU A 30 14.95 10.28 17.51
C LEU A 30 15.34 11.47 18.39
N LEU A 31 16.51 11.44 19.03
CA LEU A 31 16.99 12.58 19.83
C LEU A 31 17.16 13.85 18.99
N ILE A 32 17.63 13.75 17.75
CA ILE A 32 17.80 14.90 16.85
C ILE A 32 16.49 15.65 16.60
N ILE A 33 15.36 14.93 16.63
CA ILE A 33 14.04 15.54 16.46
C ILE A 33 13.77 16.56 17.57
N HIS A 34 14.08 16.19 18.82
CA HIS A 34 13.77 16.98 20.01
C HIS A 34 14.87 17.94 20.44
N TYR A 35 16.14 17.58 20.24
CA TYR A 35 17.30 18.38 20.66
C TYR A 35 17.90 19.15 19.49
N ASP A 36 18.54 20.29 19.76
CA ASP A 36 19.38 20.93 18.73
C ASP A 36 20.58 20.00 18.45
N ARG A 37 20.92 19.79 17.17
CA ARG A 37 22.04 18.93 16.76
C ARG A 37 23.37 19.38 17.39
N LYS A 38 23.48 20.67 17.75
CA LYS A 38 24.64 21.22 18.46
C LYS A 38 24.78 20.74 19.91
N GLN A 39 23.69 20.27 20.53
CA GLN A 39 23.65 19.80 21.91
C GLN A 39 23.97 18.30 22.03
N LEU A 40 24.01 17.58 20.92
CA LEU A 40 24.30 16.15 20.90
C LEU A 40 25.76 15.93 20.45
N PRO A 41 26.48 14.94 21.00
CA PRO A 41 27.82 14.62 20.52
C PRO A 41 27.79 14.27 19.03
N LYS A 42 28.83 14.69 18.31
CA LYS A 42 28.89 14.53 16.83
C LYS A 42 29.50 13.20 16.43
N ASP A 43 30.48 12.74 17.19
CA ASP A 43 31.15 11.46 16.92
C ASP A 43 30.30 10.30 17.43
N THR A 44 30.20 9.23 16.65
CA THR A 44 29.53 8.00 17.07
C THR A 44 30.25 7.34 18.24
N GLU A 45 31.58 7.34 18.21
CA GLU A 45 32.39 6.73 19.27
C GLU A 45 32.18 7.46 20.60
N GLU A 46 32.06 8.79 20.59
CA GLU A 46 31.72 9.58 21.78
C GLU A 46 30.28 9.32 22.27
N ARG A 47 29.34 9.04 21.37
CA ARG A 47 27.92 8.81 21.71
C ARG A 47 27.70 7.46 22.40
N TYR A 48 28.49 6.46 22.05
CA TYR A 48 28.30 5.08 22.46
C TYR A 48 29.51 4.48 23.17
N CYS A 49 30.45 5.32 23.65
CA CYS A 49 31.65 4.89 24.35
C CYS A 49 31.35 3.99 25.56
N ASP A 50 30.23 4.24 26.25
CA ASP A 50 29.82 3.47 27.42
C ASP A 50 28.75 2.41 27.09
N CYS A 51 28.42 2.20 25.81
CA CYS A 51 27.36 1.28 25.39
C CYS A 51 27.91 -0.15 25.18
N PRO A 52 27.52 -1.15 25.99
CA PRO A 52 28.09 -2.50 25.91
C PRO A 52 27.82 -3.20 24.58
N SER A 53 26.64 -3.01 23.99
CA SER A 53 26.30 -3.63 22.70
C SER A 53 27.08 -3.04 21.53
N TYR A 54 27.37 -1.74 21.55
CA TYR A 54 28.21 -1.07 20.55
C TYR A 54 29.67 -1.49 20.67
N MET A 55 30.18 -1.59 21.90
CA MET A 55 31.57 -2.00 22.16
C MET A 55 31.89 -3.43 21.71
N LYS A 56 30.89 -4.31 21.65
CA LYS A 56 31.03 -5.68 21.13
C LYS A 56 31.18 -5.76 19.61
N LEU A 57 30.88 -4.70 18.87
CA LEU A 57 30.95 -4.68 17.41
C LEU A 57 32.42 -4.60 16.94
N ASP A 58 32.74 -5.30 15.85
CA ASP A 58 34.02 -5.13 15.15
C ASP A 58 34.10 -3.78 14.41
N ASP A 59 35.32 -3.36 14.04
CA ASP A 59 35.57 -2.05 13.42
C ASP A 59 34.77 -1.82 12.13
N LEU A 60 34.62 -2.86 11.30
CA LEU A 60 33.86 -2.79 10.06
C LEU A 60 32.37 -2.55 10.35
N THR A 61 31.83 -3.23 11.35
CA THR A 61 30.45 -3.13 11.79
C THR A 61 30.17 -1.76 12.43
N ARG A 62 31.10 -1.23 13.24
CA ARG A 62 31.00 0.13 13.79
C ARG A 62 30.98 1.20 12.70
N SER A 63 31.75 1.01 11.64
CA SER A 63 31.73 1.89 10.46
C SER A 63 30.34 1.90 9.81
N TYR A 64 29.75 0.73 9.55
CA TYR A 64 28.39 0.65 9.02
C TYR A 64 27.33 1.21 9.96
N PHE A 65 27.44 0.98 11.27
CA PHE A 65 26.55 1.55 12.28
C PHE A 65 26.59 3.08 12.27
N THR A 66 27.79 3.67 12.14
CA THR A 66 27.96 5.12 12.04
C THR A 66 27.32 5.69 10.78
N VAL A 67 27.56 5.08 9.62
CA VAL A 67 26.97 5.53 8.34
C VAL A 67 25.45 5.45 8.38
N THR A 68 24.93 4.34 8.89
CA THR A 68 23.52 4.11 9.17
C THR A 68 22.89 5.23 9.98
N GLU A 69 23.48 5.52 11.12
CA GLU A 69 22.92 6.44 12.09
C GLU A 69 22.91 7.86 11.54
N ASN A 70 23.93 8.21 10.75
CA ASN A 70 23.97 9.46 10.01
C ASN A 70 22.81 9.55 9.00
N PHE A 71 22.53 8.50 8.22
CA PHE A 71 21.39 8.51 7.30
C PHE A 71 20.04 8.64 8.02
N LEU A 72 19.82 7.89 9.10
CA LEU A 72 18.60 7.98 9.91
C LEU A 72 18.47 9.35 10.59
N GLY A 73 19.59 9.93 11.05
CA GLY A 73 19.64 11.27 11.61
C GLY A 73 19.29 12.34 10.58
N GLU A 74 19.75 12.21 9.34
CA GLU A 74 19.34 13.10 8.25
C GLU A 74 17.85 12.97 7.92
N ILE A 75 17.31 11.75 7.85
CA ILE A 75 15.86 11.52 7.69
C ILE A 75 15.07 12.18 8.84
N SER A 76 15.59 12.10 10.06
CA SER A 76 14.99 12.74 11.25
C SER A 76 14.94 14.27 11.12
N LEU A 77 15.97 14.87 10.53
CA LEU A 77 15.98 16.31 10.22
C LEU A 77 14.94 16.71 9.17
N LEU A 78 14.58 15.80 8.23
CA LEU A 78 13.53 16.07 7.25
C LEU A 78 12.15 16.18 7.90
N ILE A 79 11.88 15.41 8.96
CA ILE A 79 10.58 15.42 9.66
C ILE A 79 10.51 16.43 10.80
N LYS A 80 11.64 16.89 11.35
CA LYS A 80 11.69 17.84 12.47
C LYS A 80 10.84 19.11 12.25
N PRO A 81 10.85 19.78 11.08
CA PRO A 81 9.99 20.94 10.85
C PRO A 81 8.50 20.61 10.87
N ILE A 82 8.12 19.40 10.44
CA ILE A 82 6.71 18.96 10.39
C ILE A 82 6.17 18.76 11.81
N ILE A 83 7.03 18.30 12.73
CA ILE A 83 6.67 18.06 14.13
C ILE A 83 6.56 19.37 14.90
N ASN A 84 7.44 20.34 14.60
CA ASN A 84 7.54 21.58 15.36
C ASN A 84 6.66 22.73 14.80
N ASP A 85 6.14 22.62 13.58
CA ASP A 85 5.39 23.69 12.91
C ASP A 85 4.10 23.14 12.28
N GLU A 86 2.97 23.29 12.98
CA GLU A 86 1.64 22.87 12.52
C GLU A 86 1.16 23.57 11.24
N LYS A 87 1.81 24.69 10.83
CA LYS A 87 1.40 25.50 9.68
C LYS A 87 2.08 25.14 8.36
N ARG A 88 3.11 24.28 8.37
CA ARG A 88 3.62 23.72 7.11
C ARG A 88 2.66 22.63 6.67
N GLN A 89 1.96 22.83 5.55
CA GLN A 89 1.36 21.70 4.82
C GLN A 89 2.45 20.63 4.71
N SER A 90 2.23 19.48 5.34
CA SER A 90 3.28 18.49 5.49
C SER A 90 3.61 17.95 4.10
N ILE A 91 4.81 18.28 3.63
CA ILE A 91 5.40 17.73 2.39
C ILE A 91 5.23 16.20 2.34
N PHE A 92 5.21 15.56 3.50
CA PHE A 92 4.89 14.16 3.65
C PHE A 92 3.43 13.97 4.07
N SER A 93 2.74 13.00 3.44
CA SER A 93 1.45 12.54 3.92
C SER A 93 1.55 12.03 5.37
N ARG A 94 0.41 11.97 6.09
CA ARG A 94 0.35 11.37 7.43
C ARG A 94 0.83 9.91 7.43
N SER A 95 0.57 9.19 6.34
CA SER A 95 1.03 7.81 6.14
C SER A 95 2.55 7.73 5.98
N THR A 96 3.13 8.58 5.13
CA THR A 96 4.59 8.72 4.95
C THR A 96 5.28 9.05 6.27
N THR A 97 4.73 10.00 7.03
CA THR A 97 5.23 10.39 8.35
C THR A 97 5.22 9.20 9.33
N ARG A 98 4.10 8.46 9.42
CA ARG A 98 4.00 7.25 10.26
C ARG A 98 5.03 6.18 9.89
N LYS A 99 5.22 5.92 8.60
CA LYS A 99 6.22 4.95 8.11
C LYS A 99 7.65 5.39 8.44
N ILE A 100 7.96 6.68 8.32
CA ILE A 100 9.27 7.23 8.76
C ILE A 100 9.45 7.02 10.28
N PHE A 101 8.44 7.29 11.11
CA PHE A 101 8.55 7.02 12.54
C PHE A 101 8.78 5.54 12.86
N SER A 102 8.09 4.63 12.15
CA SER A 102 8.31 3.18 12.29
C SER A 102 9.75 2.79 11.94
N LEU A 103 10.32 3.39 10.89
CA LEU A 103 11.71 3.22 10.50
C LEU A 103 12.66 3.68 11.62
N LEU A 104 12.43 4.89 12.14
CA LEU A 104 13.29 5.51 13.17
C LEU A 104 13.23 4.77 14.51
N ASN A 105 12.10 4.15 14.86
CA ASN A 105 11.94 3.40 16.11
C ASN A 105 12.62 2.02 16.12
N SER A 106 13.15 1.55 15.00
CA SER A 106 13.74 0.21 14.91
C SER A 106 15.14 0.17 15.53
N GLN A 107 15.41 -0.84 16.37
CA GLN A 107 16.70 -1.04 17.03
C GLN A 107 17.67 -1.83 16.14
N TYR A 108 18.44 -1.16 15.28
CA TYR A 108 19.26 -1.79 14.25
C TYR A 108 20.60 -2.39 14.73
N ILE A 109 20.92 -2.31 16.03
CA ILE A 109 22.10 -3.02 16.56
C ILE A 109 21.91 -4.54 16.53
N ASN A 110 20.68 -5.01 16.69
CA ASN A 110 20.35 -6.41 16.60
C ASN A 110 19.89 -6.79 15.19
N HIS A 111 19.91 -8.10 14.91
CA HIS A 111 19.54 -8.64 13.60
C HIS A 111 18.07 -8.35 13.26
N GLU A 112 17.15 -8.66 14.18
CA GLU A 112 15.71 -8.48 13.98
C GLU A 112 15.35 -7.03 13.62
N GLY A 113 15.94 -6.06 14.32
CA GLY A 113 15.73 -4.65 14.04
C GLY A 113 16.31 -4.21 12.70
N ARG A 114 17.41 -4.80 12.23
CA ARG A 114 17.90 -4.56 10.84
C ARG A 114 16.90 -5.07 9.81
N SER A 115 16.32 -6.25 10.02
CA SER A 115 15.26 -6.78 9.14
C SER A 115 14.03 -5.86 9.11
N LYS A 116 13.57 -5.39 10.28
CA LYS A 116 12.48 -4.40 10.38
C LYS A 116 12.80 -3.10 9.64
N VAL A 117 14.05 -2.63 9.72
CA VAL A 117 14.47 -1.43 8.99
C VAL A 117 14.44 -1.65 7.48
N LEU A 118 14.87 -2.81 6.98
CA LEU A 118 14.80 -3.13 5.55
C LEU A 118 13.36 -3.24 5.05
N GLU A 119 12.49 -3.90 5.81
CA GLU A 119 11.05 -3.97 5.53
C GLU A 119 10.42 -2.57 5.48
N ALA A 120 10.70 -1.74 6.50
CA ALA A 120 10.22 -0.37 6.56
C ALA A 120 10.77 0.48 5.41
N THR A 121 12.03 0.27 5.03
CA THR A 121 12.69 0.98 3.92
C THR A 121 12.04 0.64 2.58
N ARG A 122 11.84 -0.65 2.30
CA ARG A 122 11.14 -1.11 1.09
C ARG A 122 9.69 -0.59 1.07
N SER A 123 8.98 -0.74 2.18
CA SER A 123 7.58 -0.32 2.33
C SER A 123 7.37 1.19 2.21
N LEU A 124 8.35 1.99 2.65
CA LEU A 124 8.35 3.43 2.51
C LEU A 124 8.74 3.85 1.08
N GLY A 125 9.73 3.20 0.47
CA GLY A 125 10.09 3.42 -0.93
C GLY A 125 8.92 3.18 -1.87
N GLU A 126 8.18 2.10 -1.67
CA GLU A 126 6.96 1.80 -2.43
C GLU A 126 5.89 2.88 -2.22
N HIS A 127 5.69 3.30 -0.98
CA HIS A 127 4.71 4.33 -0.67
C HIS A 127 5.04 5.67 -1.33
N ILE A 128 6.32 6.07 -1.31
CA ILE A 128 6.78 7.30 -1.98
C ILE A 128 6.60 7.17 -3.50
N CYS A 129 6.88 5.99 -4.08
CA CYS A 129 6.61 5.76 -5.51
C CYS A 129 5.13 5.99 -5.86
N ILE A 130 4.21 5.48 -5.02
CA ILE A 130 2.77 5.70 -5.20
C ILE A 130 2.40 7.18 -5.04
N ASP A 131 2.97 7.89 -4.08
CA ASP A 131 2.74 9.33 -3.90
C ASP A 131 3.25 10.14 -5.11
N CYS A 132 4.38 9.76 -5.69
CA CYS A 132 4.87 10.34 -6.95
C CYS A 132 3.89 10.08 -8.11
N ILE A 133 3.39 8.85 -8.26
CA ILE A 133 2.38 8.55 -9.30
C ILE A 133 1.16 9.47 -9.13
N ARG A 134 0.63 9.57 -7.91
CA ARG A 134 -0.52 10.42 -7.60
C ARG A 134 -0.28 11.89 -7.91
N HIS A 135 0.93 12.39 -7.75
CA HIS A 135 1.28 13.75 -8.13
C HIS A 135 1.11 14.00 -9.64
N TYR A 136 1.52 13.05 -10.48
CA TYR A 136 1.38 13.16 -11.94
C TYR A 136 -0.03 12.83 -12.46
N GLN A 137 -0.88 12.20 -11.64
CA GLN A 137 -2.27 11.93 -12.01
C GLN A 137 -3.10 13.22 -11.96
N ASN A 138 -3.73 13.58 -13.07
CA ASN A 138 -4.65 14.73 -13.11
C ASN A 138 -5.97 14.38 -12.35
N PRO A 139 -6.27 15.03 -11.21
CA PRO A 139 -7.45 14.71 -10.42
C PRO A 139 -8.76 15.06 -11.12
N GLN A 140 -8.77 16.06 -12.02
CA GLN A 140 -9.98 16.51 -12.72
C GLN A 140 -10.45 15.47 -13.75
N LEU A 141 -9.51 14.80 -14.41
CA LEU A 141 -9.80 13.78 -15.44
C LEU A 141 -9.82 12.36 -14.88
N LEU A 142 -9.56 12.19 -13.57
CA LEU A 142 -9.38 10.87 -12.97
C LEU A 142 -10.62 9.99 -13.16
N LYS A 143 -11.82 10.52 -12.90
CA LYS A 143 -13.06 9.76 -13.02
C LYS A 143 -13.29 9.29 -14.46
N ASP A 144 -13.16 10.18 -15.43
CA ASP A 144 -13.42 9.88 -16.84
C ASP A 144 -12.37 8.90 -17.39
N ASN A 145 -11.11 9.07 -17.00
CA ASN A 145 -10.02 8.17 -17.35
C ASN A 145 -10.22 6.78 -16.73
N LEU A 146 -10.73 6.69 -15.50
CA LEU A 146 -11.08 5.42 -14.85
C LEU A 146 -12.23 4.72 -15.58
N GLU A 147 -13.29 5.45 -15.90
CA GLU A 147 -14.45 4.94 -16.64
C GLU A 147 -14.02 4.36 -18.00
N ALA A 148 -13.15 5.07 -18.73
CA ALA A 148 -12.58 4.60 -19.99
C ALA A 148 -11.67 3.36 -19.81
N ALA A 149 -10.87 3.32 -18.74
CA ALA A 149 -9.91 2.26 -18.48
C ALA A 149 -10.55 0.93 -18.05
N ILE A 150 -11.65 0.97 -17.30
CA ILE A 150 -12.36 -0.23 -16.85
C ILE A 150 -13.08 -0.92 -18.03
N ARG A 151 -13.22 -0.23 -19.19
CA ARG A 151 -13.83 -0.76 -20.43
C ARG A 151 -15.19 -1.41 -20.18
N LEU A 152 -16.03 -0.73 -19.40
CA LEU A 152 -17.39 -1.20 -19.16
C LEU A 152 -18.17 -1.27 -20.48
N PRO A 153 -18.95 -2.33 -20.74
CA PRO A 153 -19.72 -2.50 -21.97
C PRO A 153 -20.57 -1.29 -22.39
N LYS A 154 -21.10 -0.54 -21.43
CA LYS A 154 -21.86 0.71 -21.64
C LYS A 154 -21.09 1.95 -21.22
N GLY A 155 -19.85 1.79 -20.76
CA GLY A 155 -18.90 2.88 -20.54
C GLY A 155 -19.20 3.79 -19.34
N HIS A 156 -20.17 3.45 -18.49
CA HIS A 156 -20.57 4.30 -17.37
C HIS A 156 -20.40 3.59 -16.03
N PHE A 157 -19.68 4.21 -15.11
CA PHE A 157 -19.59 3.71 -13.73
C PHE A 157 -20.89 4.01 -12.99
N PRO A 158 -21.70 3.00 -12.62
CA PRO A 158 -23.02 3.25 -12.03
C PRO A 158 -22.90 3.99 -10.69
N GLU A 159 -23.88 4.83 -10.36
CA GLU A 159 -23.91 5.47 -9.05
C GLU A 159 -24.04 4.45 -7.89
N PRO A 160 -23.54 4.75 -6.69
CA PRO A 160 -23.53 3.80 -5.56
C PRO A 160 -24.89 3.15 -5.26
N ALA A 161 -25.97 3.94 -5.28
CA ALA A 161 -27.32 3.45 -5.04
C ALA A 161 -27.78 2.46 -6.12
N MET A 162 -27.36 2.69 -7.36
CA MET A 162 -27.63 1.78 -8.49
C MET A 162 -26.83 0.50 -8.35
N GLN A 163 -25.54 0.60 -7.99
CA GLN A 163 -24.69 -0.57 -7.74
C GLN A 163 -25.29 -1.49 -6.69
N GLU A 164 -25.67 -0.93 -5.54
CA GLU A 164 -26.30 -1.66 -4.44
C GLU A 164 -27.59 -2.35 -4.88
N LYS A 165 -28.48 -1.61 -5.57
CA LYS A 165 -29.76 -2.15 -6.05
C LYS A 165 -29.55 -3.30 -7.03
N VAL A 166 -28.62 -3.17 -7.98
CA VAL A 166 -28.33 -4.20 -8.97
C VAL A 166 -27.70 -5.43 -8.31
N LEU A 167 -26.71 -5.27 -7.44
CA LEU A 167 -26.07 -6.38 -6.71
C LEU A 167 -27.10 -7.16 -5.86
N LYS A 168 -27.99 -6.47 -5.14
CA LYS A 168 -29.08 -7.11 -4.39
C LYS A 168 -30.05 -7.86 -5.30
N THR A 169 -30.35 -7.30 -6.47
CA THR A 169 -31.22 -7.94 -7.47
C THR A 169 -30.58 -9.21 -8.01
N ILE A 170 -29.29 -9.17 -8.35
CA ILE A 170 -28.51 -10.33 -8.82
C ILE A 170 -28.51 -11.44 -7.76
N LEU A 171 -28.27 -11.10 -6.50
CA LEU A 171 -28.32 -12.07 -5.39
C LEU A 171 -29.69 -12.73 -5.24
N LEU A 172 -30.77 -11.95 -5.30
CA LEU A 172 -32.14 -12.48 -5.20
C LEU A 172 -32.50 -13.35 -6.42
N PHE A 173 -32.03 -12.96 -7.60
CA PHE A 173 -32.24 -13.70 -8.83
C PHE A 173 -31.52 -15.05 -8.78
N LEU A 174 -30.23 -15.06 -8.44
CA LEU A 174 -29.42 -16.28 -8.36
C LEU A 174 -29.86 -17.23 -7.23
N LYS A 175 -30.53 -16.73 -6.19
CA LYS A 175 -31.18 -17.57 -5.17
C LYS A 175 -32.43 -18.30 -5.69
N ARG A 176 -33.08 -17.77 -6.72
CA ARG A 176 -34.36 -18.30 -7.25
C ARG A 176 -34.20 -19.04 -8.58
N CYS A 177 -33.20 -18.69 -9.38
CA CYS A 177 -32.97 -19.29 -10.69
C CYS A 177 -31.88 -20.35 -10.60
N HIS A 178 -32.18 -21.55 -11.12
CA HIS A 178 -31.26 -22.69 -11.14
C HIS A 178 -30.74 -23.03 -12.53
N SER A 179 -31.18 -22.31 -13.57
CA SER A 179 -30.95 -22.65 -14.99
C SER A 179 -29.94 -21.74 -15.70
N ILE A 180 -29.17 -20.92 -14.96
CA ILE A 180 -28.18 -20.03 -15.58
C ILE A 180 -26.95 -20.85 -15.95
N THR A 181 -26.61 -20.93 -17.24
CA THR A 181 -25.50 -21.78 -17.69
C THR A 181 -24.19 -21.03 -17.86
N SER A 182 -24.28 -19.71 -18.10
CA SER A 182 -23.11 -18.86 -18.35
C SER A 182 -23.28 -17.45 -17.76
N GLY A 183 -22.18 -16.69 -17.75
CA GLY A 183 -22.22 -15.26 -17.44
C GLY A 183 -23.05 -14.45 -18.44
N GLU A 184 -23.05 -14.83 -19.71
CA GLU A 184 -23.86 -14.18 -20.75
C GLU A 184 -25.35 -14.45 -20.54
N ASP A 185 -25.72 -15.68 -20.19
CA ASP A 185 -27.10 -16.05 -19.83
C ASP A 185 -27.58 -15.26 -18.61
N LEU A 186 -26.68 -15.03 -17.64
CA LEU A 186 -26.99 -14.22 -16.47
C LEU A 186 -27.29 -12.77 -16.87
N VAL A 187 -26.46 -12.19 -17.74
CA VAL A 187 -26.67 -10.83 -18.27
C VAL A 187 -28.03 -10.76 -18.98
N GLU A 188 -28.31 -11.69 -19.89
CA GLU A 188 -29.55 -11.69 -20.66
C GLU A 188 -30.78 -11.87 -19.77
N SER A 189 -30.74 -12.85 -18.86
CA SER A 189 -31.85 -13.12 -17.95
C SER A 189 -32.12 -11.96 -17.00
N MET A 190 -31.06 -11.31 -16.49
CA MET A 190 -31.17 -10.11 -15.65
C MET A 190 -31.70 -8.92 -16.46
N ALA A 191 -31.25 -8.73 -17.70
CA ALA A 191 -31.75 -7.70 -18.60
C ALA A 191 -33.26 -7.86 -18.85
N GLN A 192 -33.74 -9.08 -19.11
CA GLN A 192 -35.17 -9.36 -19.29
C GLN A 192 -35.98 -9.11 -18.02
N LEU A 193 -35.45 -9.49 -16.84
CA LEU A 193 -36.11 -9.24 -15.55
C LEU A 193 -36.26 -7.74 -15.27
N VAL A 194 -35.21 -6.97 -15.59
CA VAL A 194 -35.15 -5.53 -15.34
C VAL A 194 -36.01 -4.76 -16.35
N GLN A 195 -35.97 -5.09 -17.65
CA GLN A 195 -36.81 -4.46 -18.69
C GLN A 195 -38.31 -4.49 -18.34
N ARG A 196 -38.80 -5.57 -17.74
CA ARG A 196 -40.20 -5.69 -17.30
C ARG A 196 -40.56 -4.75 -16.14
N LYS A 197 -39.58 -4.12 -15.49
CA LYS A 197 -39.72 -3.35 -14.25
C LYS A 197 -39.02 -1.98 -14.25
N ASP A 198 -38.48 -1.52 -15.38
CA ASP A 198 -37.51 -0.41 -15.38
C ASP A 198 -37.90 0.82 -16.25
N PRO A 199 -38.36 1.91 -15.61
CA PRO A 199 -38.52 3.22 -16.25
C PRO A 199 -37.26 4.11 -16.25
N TYR A 200 -36.14 3.72 -15.64
CA TYR A 200 -35.08 4.66 -15.21
C TYR A 200 -33.65 4.34 -15.69
N GLY A 201 -33.45 3.40 -16.62
CA GLY A 201 -32.12 3.13 -17.20
C GLY A 201 -31.22 2.20 -16.38
N ILE A 202 -31.81 1.42 -15.47
CA ILE A 202 -31.15 0.35 -14.70
C ILE A 202 -30.51 -0.68 -15.64
N LEU A 203 -31.11 -0.91 -16.82
CA LEU A 203 -30.62 -1.87 -17.82
C LEU A 203 -29.13 -1.66 -18.20
N SER A 204 -28.69 -0.40 -18.36
CA SER A 204 -27.29 -0.10 -18.72
C SER A 204 -26.32 -0.51 -17.60
N SER A 205 -26.66 -0.15 -16.36
CA SER A 205 -25.86 -0.49 -15.18
C SER A 205 -25.86 -1.99 -14.87
N VAL A 206 -26.94 -2.70 -15.21
CA VAL A 206 -27.02 -4.17 -15.08
C VAL A 206 -26.02 -4.83 -16.00
N HIS A 207 -25.92 -4.40 -17.26
CA HIS A 207 -24.92 -4.93 -18.18
C HIS A 207 -23.50 -4.77 -17.64
N ASP A 208 -23.15 -3.56 -17.19
CA ASP A 208 -21.81 -3.26 -16.71
C ASP A 208 -21.46 -4.02 -15.41
N ILE A 209 -22.38 -4.08 -14.45
CA ILE A 209 -22.17 -4.77 -13.18
C ILE A 209 -22.15 -6.29 -13.35
N VAL A 210 -23.08 -6.85 -14.13
CA VAL A 210 -23.09 -8.29 -14.38
C VAL A 210 -21.86 -8.69 -15.18
N HIS A 211 -21.40 -7.88 -16.14
CA HIS A 211 -20.16 -8.13 -16.87
C HIS A 211 -18.94 -8.17 -15.94
N LEU A 212 -18.81 -7.21 -15.02
CA LEU A 212 -17.75 -7.20 -14.01
C LEU A 212 -17.77 -8.45 -13.12
N LEU A 213 -18.97 -8.90 -12.73
CA LEU A 213 -19.14 -10.13 -11.95
C LEU A 213 -18.91 -11.40 -12.78
N SER A 214 -19.33 -11.45 -14.04
CA SER A 214 -19.21 -12.64 -14.89
C SER A 214 -17.77 -12.91 -15.31
N ILE A 215 -16.94 -11.87 -15.43
CA ILE A 215 -15.50 -12.01 -15.66
C ILE A 215 -14.74 -12.27 -14.34
N ALA A 216 -15.44 -12.38 -13.21
CA ALA A 216 -14.85 -12.80 -11.94
C ALA A 216 -15.04 -14.32 -11.77
N PRO A 217 -14.10 -15.17 -12.26
CA PRO A 217 -14.21 -16.63 -12.13
C PRO A 217 -14.22 -17.11 -10.66
N CYS A 218 -13.88 -16.23 -9.72
CA CYS A 218 -13.90 -16.52 -8.29
C CYS A 218 -15.32 -16.60 -7.70
N CYS A 219 -16.30 -15.84 -8.20
CA CYS A 219 -17.62 -15.74 -7.57
C CYS A 219 -18.52 -16.95 -7.83
N PHE A 220 -18.31 -17.62 -8.95
CA PHE A 220 -19.19 -18.67 -9.45
C PHE A 220 -18.51 -20.04 -9.42
N GLN A 221 -19.31 -21.07 -9.22
CA GLN A 221 -18.94 -22.46 -9.39
C GLN A 221 -19.83 -23.10 -10.45
N MET A 222 -19.23 -23.96 -11.27
CA MET A 222 -19.97 -24.81 -12.19
C MET A 222 -20.59 -25.97 -11.41
N VAL A 223 -21.85 -26.25 -11.67
CA VAL A 223 -22.62 -27.35 -11.09
C VAL A 223 -23.24 -28.14 -12.22
N GLU A 224 -22.86 -29.41 -12.32
CA GLU A 224 -23.48 -30.38 -13.23
C GLU A 224 -24.91 -30.68 -12.76
N GLN A 225 -25.83 -30.71 -13.72
CA GLN A 225 -27.23 -31.02 -13.50
C GLN A 225 -27.53 -32.47 -13.92
N ALA A 226 -28.65 -33.00 -13.42
CA ALA A 226 -29.05 -34.39 -13.63
C ALA A 226 -29.33 -34.73 -15.12
N ASP A 227 -29.58 -33.71 -15.95
CA ASP A 227 -29.80 -33.82 -17.39
C ASP A 227 -28.51 -33.70 -18.22
N SER A 228 -27.34 -33.79 -17.59
CA SER A 228 -26.01 -33.56 -18.19
C SER A 228 -25.75 -32.11 -18.65
N SER A 229 -26.62 -31.16 -18.29
CA SER A 229 -26.35 -29.73 -18.48
C SER A 229 -25.48 -29.18 -17.35
N SER A 230 -24.87 -28.02 -17.55
CA SER A 230 -24.05 -27.35 -16.54
C SER A 230 -24.61 -25.96 -16.22
N SER A 231 -24.60 -25.59 -14.95
CA SER A 231 -25.10 -24.30 -14.47
C SER A 231 -24.09 -23.58 -13.59
N ILE A 232 -24.08 -22.25 -13.61
CA ILE A 232 -23.32 -21.45 -12.66
C ILE A 232 -24.16 -21.17 -11.41
N LYS A 233 -23.53 -21.32 -10.25
CA LYS A 233 -24.08 -20.88 -8.95
C LYS A 233 -23.07 -20.01 -8.23
N LEU A 234 -23.55 -19.05 -7.44
CA LEU A 234 -22.67 -18.34 -6.51
C LEU A 234 -22.08 -19.31 -5.49
N LYS A 235 -20.77 -19.21 -5.28
CA LYS A 235 -20.13 -19.97 -4.20
C LYS A 235 -20.71 -19.55 -2.84
N PRO A 236 -20.77 -20.44 -1.86
CA PRO A 236 -21.39 -20.18 -0.56
C PRO A 236 -20.92 -18.88 0.11
N GLU A 237 -19.63 -18.57 0.00
CA GLU A 237 -19.01 -17.37 0.59
C GLU A 237 -19.51 -16.04 0.01
N PHE A 238 -20.11 -16.04 -1.21
CA PHE A 238 -20.62 -14.85 -1.89
C PHE A 238 -22.16 -14.74 -1.89
N GLN A 239 -22.87 -15.55 -1.10
CA GLN A 239 -24.35 -15.56 -1.08
C GLN A 239 -25.00 -14.45 -0.22
N ASN A 240 -24.19 -13.54 0.33
CA ASN A 240 -24.62 -12.37 1.07
C ASN A 240 -24.12 -11.08 0.38
N TYR A 241 -24.77 -9.96 0.69
CA TYR A 241 -24.49 -8.67 0.05
C TYR A 241 -23.08 -8.15 0.34
N GLU A 242 -22.63 -8.23 1.59
CA GLU A 242 -21.32 -7.71 1.99
C GLU A 242 -20.17 -8.41 1.25
N SER A 243 -20.23 -9.75 1.17
CA SER A 243 -19.22 -10.55 0.46
C SER A 243 -19.18 -10.23 -1.03
N ILE A 244 -20.33 -10.20 -1.72
CA ILE A 244 -20.36 -9.94 -3.16
C ILE A 244 -19.99 -8.49 -3.47
N ARG A 245 -20.37 -7.54 -2.60
CA ARG A 245 -20.00 -6.13 -2.73
C ARG A 245 -18.50 -5.95 -2.59
N ARG A 246 -17.90 -6.58 -1.58
CA ARG A 246 -16.45 -6.54 -1.37
C ARG A 246 -15.68 -7.13 -2.56
N GLU A 247 -16.17 -8.22 -3.15
CA GLU A 247 -15.56 -8.81 -4.34
C GLU A 247 -15.70 -7.92 -5.57
N TYR A 248 -16.86 -7.29 -5.74
CA TYR A 248 -17.11 -6.28 -6.79
C TYR A 248 -16.14 -5.10 -6.69
N ASP A 249 -16.02 -4.49 -5.50
CA ASP A 249 -15.09 -3.38 -5.24
C ASP A 249 -13.64 -3.79 -5.50
N SER A 250 -13.23 -4.97 -4.99
CA SER A 250 -11.91 -5.57 -5.22
C SER A 250 -11.59 -5.73 -6.69
N ARG A 251 -12.58 -6.13 -7.50
CA ARG A 251 -12.38 -6.32 -8.94
C ARG A 251 -12.11 -4.98 -9.64
N ILE A 252 -12.89 -3.96 -9.33
CA ILE A 252 -12.71 -2.62 -9.92
C ILE A 252 -11.36 -2.04 -9.52
N ILE A 253 -10.97 -2.16 -8.24
CA ILE A 253 -9.66 -1.71 -7.76
C ILE A 253 -8.55 -2.44 -8.52
N LYS A 254 -8.64 -3.77 -8.67
CA LYS A 254 -7.64 -4.57 -9.41
C LYS A 254 -7.53 -4.16 -10.88
N MET A 255 -8.66 -3.95 -11.56
CA MET A 255 -8.66 -3.47 -12.96
C MET A 255 -8.05 -2.09 -13.08
N THR A 256 -8.38 -1.20 -12.13
CA THR A 256 -7.87 0.16 -12.08
C THR A 256 -6.35 0.19 -11.88
N MET A 257 -5.83 -0.60 -10.94
CA MET A 257 -4.38 -0.76 -10.72
C MET A 257 -3.68 -1.31 -11.96
N SER A 258 -4.32 -2.26 -12.66
CA SER A 258 -3.77 -2.86 -13.89
C SER A 258 -3.71 -1.88 -15.05
N ASN A 259 -4.56 -0.84 -15.05
CA ASN A 259 -4.53 0.26 -16.01
C ASN A 259 -3.66 1.45 -15.55
N GLY A 260 -2.92 1.30 -14.45
CA GLY A 260 -1.94 2.28 -14.01
C GLY A 260 -2.47 3.42 -13.16
N PHE A 261 -3.65 3.29 -12.56
CA PHE A 261 -4.20 4.32 -11.68
C PHE A 261 -4.02 3.97 -10.20
N CYS A 262 -3.62 4.97 -9.39
CA CYS A 262 -3.32 4.78 -7.97
C CYS A 262 -4.17 5.68 -7.06
N LEU A 263 -5.35 5.22 -6.68
CA LEU A 263 -6.22 5.96 -5.75
C LEU A 263 -5.89 5.63 -4.29
N SER A 264 -6.17 6.57 -3.39
CA SER A 264 -6.16 6.34 -1.93
C SER A 264 -7.42 5.62 -1.48
N ALA A 265 -7.38 5.04 -0.28
CA ALA A 265 -8.56 4.39 0.32
C ALA A 265 -9.73 5.36 0.51
N GLU A 266 -9.42 6.62 0.85
CA GLU A 266 -10.39 7.72 0.94
C GLU A 266 -11.05 8.00 -0.41
N GLN A 267 -10.25 8.13 -1.48
CA GLN A 267 -10.76 8.32 -2.84
C GLN A 267 -11.63 7.15 -3.29
N TRP A 268 -11.24 5.91 -2.98
CA TRP A 268 -12.05 4.73 -3.26
C TRP A 268 -13.39 4.74 -2.52
N SER A 269 -13.37 5.04 -1.22
CA SER A 269 -14.57 5.15 -0.40
C SER A 269 -15.52 6.20 -0.98
N TYR A 270 -15.00 7.37 -1.35
CA TYR A 270 -15.80 8.42 -1.96
C TYR A 270 -16.33 8.03 -3.35
N LEU A 271 -15.53 7.36 -4.18
CA LEU A 271 -15.93 6.94 -5.52
C LEU A 271 -17.05 5.89 -5.49
N PHE A 272 -16.94 4.90 -4.60
CA PHE A 272 -17.87 3.76 -4.53
C PHE A 272 -19.08 3.99 -3.63
N TYR A 273 -18.99 4.91 -2.67
CA TYR A 273 -20.02 5.10 -1.63
C TYR A 273 -20.41 6.55 -1.37
N ARG A 274 -19.71 7.54 -1.95
CA ARG A 274 -19.91 8.99 -1.73
C ARG A 274 -19.77 9.41 -0.26
N ASN A 275 -19.03 8.64 0.52
CA ASN A 275 -18.72 8.91 1.91
C ASN A 275 -17.33 8.35 2.27
N MET A 276 -16.81 8.67 3.47
CA MET A 276 -15.52 8.18 3.96
C MET A 276 -15.65 7.03 4.98
N GLN A 277 -16.86 6.48 5.17
CA GLN A 277 -17.10 5.43 6.17
C GLN A 277 -16.46 4.10 5.79
N HIS A 278 -16.19 3.89 4.50
CA HIS A 278 -15.66 2.63 3.95
C HIS A 278 -14.14 2.69 3.73
N GLU A 279 -13.43 3.71 4.23
CA GLU A 279 -11.98 3.87 4.05
C GLU A 279 -11.20 2.63 4.52
N PHE A 280 -11.53 2.09 5.70
CA PHE A 280 -10.86 0.91 6.25
C PHE A 280 -11.09 -0.34 5.39
N GLU A 281 -12.29 -0.50 4.84
CA GLU A 281 -12.60 -1.63 3.96
C GLU A 281 -11.82 -1.51 2.65
N MET A 282 -11.75 -0.31 2.06
CA MET A 282 -10.98 -0.06 0.84
C MET A 282 -9.49 -0.29 1.06
N ALA A 283 -8.95 0.16 2.20
CA ALA A 283 -7.57 -0.10 2.58
C ALA A 283 -7.30 -1.61 2.73
N SER A 284 -8.22 -2.34 3.35
CA SER A 284 -8.12 -3.80 3.52
C SER A 284 -8.18 -4.56 2.18
N ILE A 285 -9.03 -4.12 1.24
CA ILE A 285 -9.06 -4.67 -0.11
C ILE A 285 -7.75 -4.38 -0.85
N TYR A 286 -7.29 -3.14 -0.82
CA TYR A 286 -6.03 -2.73 -1.47
C TYR A 286 -4.85 -3.55 -0.96
N GLN A 287 -4.74 -3.74 0.37
CA GLN A 287 -3.69 -4.56 0.97
C GLN A 287 -3.73 -6.02 0.51
N LYS A 288 -4.93 -6.61 0.33
CA LYS A 288 -5.09 -7.98 -0.18
C LYS A 288 -4.72 -8.13 -1.65
N LEU A 289 -4.90 -7.07 -2.44
CA LEU A 289 -4.52 -7.05 -3.86
C LEU A 289 -3.03 -6.79 -4.06
N HIS A 290 -2.35 -6.31 -3.03
CA HIS A 290 -0.92 -6.09 -3.03
C HIS A 290 -0.16 -7.42 -3.16
N THR A 291 0.84 -7.44 -4.02
CA THR A 291 1.68 -8.60 -4.31
C THR A 291 3.16 -8.21 -4.24
N ALA A 292 4.07 -9.18 -4.18
CA ALA A 292 5.51 -8.92 -4.19
C ALA A 292 5.98 -8.08 -5.40
N GLN A 293 5.29 -8.18 -6.54
CA GLN A 293 5.57 -7.45 -7.78
C GLN A 293 4.92 -6.06 -7.87
N SER A 294 4.12 -5.67 -6.86
CA SER A 294 3.38 -4.40 -6.90
C SER A 294 4.33 -3.21 -6.93
N PHE A 295 5.45 -3.26 -6.20
CA PHE A 295 6.43 -2.18 -6.20
C PHE A 295 7.12 -2.03 -7.57
N THR A 296 7.53 -3.14 -8.19
CA THR A 296 8.13 -3.12 -9.54
C THR A 296 7.15 -2.57 -10.56
N THR A 297 5.88 -2.97 -10.49
CA THR A 297 4.81 -2.46 -11.36
C THR A 297 4.60 -0.96 -11.15
N ALA A 298 4.53 -0.50 -9.90
CA ALA A 298 4.42 0.92 -9.57
C ALA A 298 5.62 1.72 -10.11
N THR A 299 6.82 1.16 -10.07
CA THR A 299 8.04 1.82 -10.56
C THR A 299 7.96 2.10 -12.06
N GLU A 300 7.50 1.13 -12.86
CA GLU A 300 7.32 1.35 -14.31
C GLU A 300 6.19 2.34 -14.61
N LEU A 301 5.10 2.32 -13.83
CA LEU A 301 4.02 3.30 -13.95
C LEU A 301 4.50 4.73 -13.65
N PHE A 302 5.23 4.92 -12.54
CA PHE A 302 5.87 6.18 -12.20
C PHE A 302 6.73 6.69 -13.35
N TYR A 303 7.62 5.85 -13.88
CA TYR A 303 8.55 6.24 -14.93
C TYR A 303 7.82 6.71 -16.20
N ASN A 304 6.78 5.97 -16.61
CA ASN A 304 5.99 6.32 -17.78
C ASN A 304 5.28 7.68 -17.58
N MET A 305 4.69 7.91 -16.42
CA MET A 305 4.00 9.19 -16.14
C MET A 305 4.97 10.36 -16.05
N ALA A 306 6.05 10.23 -15.28
CA ALA A 306 7.04 11.30 -15.07
C ALA A 306 7.73 11.70 -16.39
N LYS A 307 8.02 10.73 -17.28
CA LYS A 307 8.59 11.00 -18.60
C LYS A 307 7.68 11.88 -19.48
N HIS A 308 6.37 11.79 -19.31
CA HIS A 308 5.40 12.61 -20.05
C HIS A 308 5.15 13.99 -19.41
N ALA A 309 5.58 14.20 -18.16
CA ALA A 309 5.37 15.43 -17.41
C ALA A 309 6.37 16.56 -17.72
N GLN A 310 7.28 16.37 -18.69
CA GLN A 310 8.36 17.31 -19.04
C GLN A 310 9.40 17.56 -17.92
N ASP A 311 9.50 16.65 -16.95
CA ASP A 311 10.57 16.69 -15.95
C ASP A 311 11.95 16.45 -16.54
N ASP A 312 13.00 16.81 -15.80
CA ASP A 312 14.39 16.50 -16.17
C ASP A 312 14.57 14.99 -16.38
N PRO A 313 14.87 14.54 -17.62
CA PRO A 313 14.95 13.12 -17.94
C PRO A 313 16.00 12.37 -17.12
N GLN A 314 17.11 13.02 -16.75
CA GLN A 314 18.16 12.39 -15.96
C GLN A 314 17.68 12.12 -14.54
N THR A 315 17.00 13.08 -13.92
CA THR A 315 16.41 12.92 -12.58
C THR A 315 15.40 11.77 -12.55
N VAL A 316 14.51 11.70 -13.54
CA VAL A 316 13.50 10.61 -13.64
C VAL A 316 14.16 9.24 -13.81
N GLU A 317 15.21 9.13 -14.63
CA GLU A 317 15.95 7.88 -14.84
C GLU A 317 16.67 7.42 -13.56
N HIS A 318 17.32 8.35 -12.85
CA HIS A 318 17.95 8.04 -11.56
C HIS A 318 16.95 7.54 -10.53
N LEU A 319 15.77 8.14 -10.45
CA LEU A 319 14.72 7.73 -9.52
C LEU A 319 14.14 6.37 -9.85
N LYS A 320 13.93 6.09 -11.14
CA LYS A 320 13.56 4.74 -11.59
C LYS A 320 14.57 3.73 -11.06
N GLY A 321 15.87 4.01 -11.24
CA GLY A 321 16.94 3.15 -10.72
C GLY A 321 16.87 2.96 -9.21
N TYR A 322 16.60 4.02 -8.44
CA TYR A 322 16.45 3.92 -6.98
C TYR A 322 15.24 3.09 -6.56
N PHE A 323 14.08 3.29 -7.19
CA PHE A 323 12.88 2.49 -6.90
C PHE A 323 13.06 1.02 -7.30
N GLN A 324 13.70 0.74 -8.44
CA GLN A 324 14.01 -0.64 -8.85
C GLN A 324 14.89 -1.35 -7.83
N LEU A 325 15.96 -0.70 -7.36
CA LEU A 325 16.84 -1.25 -6.32
C LEU A 325 16.09 -1.51 -5.01
N LEU A 326 15.22 -0.58 -4.57
CA LEU A 326 14.39 -0.75 -3.38
C LEU A 326 13.36 -1.89 -3.57
N SER A 327 12.80 -2.04 -4.77
CA SER A 327 11.84 -3.11 -5.11
C SER A 327 12.46 -4.51 -5.17
N ASN A 328 13.79 -4.58 -5.29
CA ASN A 328 14.55 -5.82 -5.34
C ASN A 328 15.14 -6.22 -3.96
N ILE A 329 14.83 -5.47 -2.89
CA ILE A 329 15.23 -5.86 -1.53
C ILE A 329 14.57 -7.19 -1.18
N ASP A 330 15.38 -8.24 -1.08
CA ASP A 330 14.93 -9.57 -0.69
C ASP A 330 14.64 -9.58 0.82
N LEU A 331 13.36 -9.72 1.18
CA LEU A 331 12.90 -9.78 2.57
C LEU A 331 13.01 -11.20 3.16
N GLU A 332 13.18 -12.23 2.32
CA GLU A 332 13.22 -13.63 2.76
C GLU A 332 14.66 -14.11 2.99
N LYS A 333 15.62 -13.55 2.25
CA LYS A 333 17.03 -13.75 2.60
C LYS A 333 17.32 -13.11 3.93
N ASP A 334 18.21 -13.75 4.67
CA ASP A 334 18.75 -13.31 5.94
C ASP A 334 19.50 -11.98 5.73
N ALA A 335 18.75 -10.87 5.59
CA ALA A 335 19.18 -9.55 5.14
C ALA A 335 19.90 -8.78 6.26
N SER A 336 20.71 -9.54 6.98
CA SER A 336 21.40 -9.23 8.22
C SER A 336 22.73 -8.53 8.01
N GLN A 337 23.18 -8.44 6.76
CA GLN A 337 24.46 -7.86 6.40
C GLN A 337 24.36 -6.34 6.31
N TRP A 338 25.19 -5.68 7.11
CA TRP A 338 25.20 -4.23 7.30
C TRP A 338 25.28 -3.40 6.01
N TYR A 339 25.92 -3.92 4.95
CA TYR A 339 26.05 -3.21 3.67
C TYR A 339 24.71 -3.10 2.91
N GLN A 340 23.85 -4.12 2.97
CA GLN A 340 22.57 -4.13 2.23
C GLN A 340 21.63 -3.08 2.83
N TYR A 341 21.58 -3.08 4.15
CA TYR A 341 20.84 -2.14 4.96
C TYR A 341 21.29 -0.68 4.74
N THR A 342 22.59 -0.39 4.88
CA THR A 342 23.13 0.96 4.65
C THR A 342 22.90 1.44 3.22
N GLY A 343 23.06 0.53 2.24
CA GLY A 343 22.74 0.79 0.84
C GLY A 343 21.27 1.18 0.65
N ALA A 344 20.33 0.40 1.22
CA ALA A 344 18.89 0.66 1.13
C ALA A 344 18.50 2.01 1.75
N LEU A 345 19.04 2.35 2.93
CA LEU A 345 18.80 3.66 3.56
C LEU A 345 19.32 4.82 2.70
N SER A 346 20.49 4.65 2.07
CA SER A 346 21.06 5.67 1.20
C SER A 346 20.16 5.96 -0.01
N LEU A 347 19.53 4.92 -0.58
CA LEU A 347 18.57 5.04 -1.68
C LEU A 347 17.29 5.73 -1.21
N LEU A 348 16.77 5.32 -0.05
CA LEU A 348 15.58 5.93 0.54
C LEU A 348 15.75 7.42 0.80
N LYS A 349 16.91 7.84 1.33
CA LYS A 349 17.23 9.26 1.51
C LYS A 349 17.12 10.04 0.20
N LYS A 350 17.65 9.50 -0.91
CA LYS A 350 17.59 10.15 -2.22
C LYS A 350 16.16 10.30 -2.71
N VAL A 351 15.35 9.26 -2.55
CA VAL A 351 13.93 9.26 -2.91
C VAL A 351 13.12 10.26 -2.06
N LEU A 352 13.37 10.33 -0.74
CA LEU A 352 12.74 11.32 0.14
C LEU A 352 13.09 12.76 -0.24
N ASN A 353 14.36 13.04 -0.56
CA ASN A 353 14.79 14.36 -1.01
C ASN A 353 14.13 14.76 -2.33
N PHE A 354 13.94 13.80 -3.24
CA PHE A 354 13.18 14.07 -4.47
C PHE A 354 11.72 14.42 -4.17
N LEU A 355 11.03 13.63 -3.34
CA LEU A 355 9.65 13.93 -2.94
C LEU A 355 9.53 15.35 -2.34
N ILE A 356 10.50 15.76 -1.53
CA ILE A 356 10.56 17.13 -0.99
C ILE A 356 10.67 18.17 -2.10
N ASN A 357 11.50 17.93 -3.11
CA ASN A 357 11.70 18.88 -4.20
C ASN A 357 10.51 18.93 -5.16
N LEU A 358 9.79 17.82 -5.32
CA LEU A 358 8.59 17.74 -6.16
C LEU A 358 7.38 18.48 -5.56
N HIS A 359 7.38 18.70 -4.24
CA HIS A 359 6.37 19.52 -3.54
C HIS A 359 6.76 20.98 -3.31
N LYS A 360 7.96 21.41 -3.74
CA LYS A 360 8.41 22.80 -3.72
C LYS A 360 8.18 23.45 -5.07
#